data_AF-A0A7R9UQW7-F1
#
_entry.id   AF-A0A7R9UQW7-F1
#
_cell.length_a   1.000
_cell.length_b   1.000
_cell.length_c   1.000
_cell.angle_alpha   90.00
_cell.angle_beta   90.00
_cell.angle_gamma   90.00
#
_symmetry.space_group_name_H-M   'P 1'
#
loop_
_entity.id
_entity.type
_entity.pdbx_description
1 polymer ?
#
loop_
_entity_poly.entity_id
_entity_poly.type
_entity_poly.pdbx_seq_one_letter_code
_entity_poly.pdbx_strand_id
1 'polypeptide(L)'
;YGWVTVNYLMKAMQSAKQKTYGTIDLGGGSVQIVFEPKSGASLPAPYLATVPLPGGEKRVYVRSHLGYGLDEARRSIAAVVAKSGKMVHPCLPSGYIGPVVTTGGGAVEMKGSGNYAACVQLIESIFPKAECPLAPCSIQGSYQPELNGEFIGFSYMYDRTKQIGLLDDDPQVYGEQKMDIAQIKQG
;
A
#
# COMPACT_ATOMS: atom_id res chain seq x y z
N TYR A 1 -16.67 -4.35 1.24
CA TYR A 1 -17.10 -5.62 1.87
C TYR A 1 -16.03 -6.24 2.78
N GLY A 2 -14.73 -6.14 2.49
CA GLY A 2 -13.68 -6.71 3.37
C GLY A 2 -13.78 -6.31 4.85
N TRP A 3 -14.13 -5.06 5.14
CA TRP A 3 -14.40 -4.61 6.52
C TRP A 3 -15.51 -5.40 7.24
N VAL A 4 -16.59 -5.74 6.54
CA VAL A 4 -17.68 -6.57 7.09
C VAL A 4 -17.17 -7.98 7.37
N THR A 5 -16.44 -8.58 6.43
CA THR A 5 -15.85 -9.91 6.60
C THR A 5 -14.93 -9.97 7.81
N VAL A 6 -14.00 -9.03 7.93
CA VAL A 6 -13.07 -8.95 9.06
C VAL A 6 -13.83 -8.80 10.37
N ASN A 7 -14.73 -7.82 10.47
CA ASN A 7 -15.43 -7.58 11.73
C ASN A 7 -16.43 -8.68 12.09
N TYR A 8 -16.98 -9.41 11.11
CA TYR A 8 -17.76 -10.60 11.36
C TYR A 8 -16.91 -11.72 11.97
N LEU A 9 -15.76 -12.05 11.35
CA LEU A 9 -14.85 -13.10 11.82
C LEU A 9 -14.25 -12.78 13.19
N MET A 10 -13.94 -11.50 13.43
CA MET A 10 -13.42 -11.00 14.70
C MET A 10 -14.50 -10.81 15.77
N LYS A 11 -15.75 -11.22 15.50
CA LYS A 11 -16.87 -11.09 16.43
C LYS A 11 -17.07 -9.63 16.90
N ALA A 12 -16.82 -8.66 16.02
CA ALA A 12 -16.89 -7.23 16.29
C ALA A 12 -18.18 -6.55 15.77
N MET A 13 -19.13 -7.33 15.25
CA MET A 13 -20.40 -6.84 14.67
C MET A 13 -21.66 -7.22 15.48
N GLN A 14 -21.52 -7.73 16.71
CA GLN A 14 -22.71 -8.10 17.50
C GLN A 14 -23.53 -6.90 17.97
N SER A 15 -22.94 -5.70 18.01
CA SER A 15 -23.64 -4.47 18.38
C SER A 15 -23.00 -3.24 17.73
N ALA A 16 -23.82 -2.24 17.39
CA ALA A 16 -23.34 -0.92 16.97
C ALA A 16 -22.48 -0.19 18.03
N LYS A 17 -22.51 -0.62 19.29
CA LYS A 17 -21.66 -0.06 20.37
C LYS A 17 -20.25 -0.66 20.41
N GLN A 18 -20.04 -1.81 19.76
CA GLN A 18 -18.77 -2.50 19.80
C GLN A 18 -17.72 -1.77 18.95
N LYS A 19 -16.47 -1.76 19.41
CA LYS A 19 -15.36 -1.27 18.58
C LYS A 19 -15.12 -2.24 17.43
N THR A 20 -14.81 -1.68 16.27
CA THR A 20 -14.55 -2.43 15.05
C THR A 20 -13.09 -2.27 14.65
N TYR A 21 -12.57 -3.25 13.92
CA TYR A 21 -11.26 -3.19 13.28
C TYR A 21 -11.36 -2.40 11.97
N GLY A 22 -10.40 -1.52 11.74
CA GLY A 22 -10.12 -0.99 10.42
C GLY A 22 -9.54 -2.08 9.50
N THR A 23 -9.62 -1.87 8.20
CA THR A 23 -9.08 -2.80 7.20
C THR A 23 -8.25 -2.09 6.16
N ILE A 24 -7.16 -2.74 5.76
CA ILE A 24 -6.34 -2.35 4.61
C ILE A 24 -6.29 -3.55 3.64
N ASP A 25 -6.86 -3.39 2.45
CA ASP A 25 -6.86 -4.42 1.41
C ASP A 25 -5.93 -3.97 0.29
N LEU A 26 -4.80 -4.65 0.12
CA LEU A 26 -3.86 -4.36 -0.96
C LEU A 26 -4.05 -5.40 -2.08
N GLY A 27 -4.71 -4.98 -3.16
CA GLY A 27 -4.83 -5.77 -4.38
C GLY A 27 -3.76 -5.42 -5.42
N GLY A 28 -3.87 -6.01 -6.62
CA GLY A 28 -2.97 -5.70 -7.74
C GLY A 28 -3.23 -4.32 -8.36
N GLY A 29 -4.51 -3.98 -8.55
CA GLY A 29 -4.94 -2.73 -9.22
C GLY A 29 -5.24 -1.56 -8.29
N SER A 30 -5.50 -1.82 -7.01
CA SER A 30 -5.94 -0.80 -6.06
C SER A 30 -5.62 -1.18 -4.62
N VAL A 31 -5.66 -0.19 -3.73
CA VAL A 31 -5.63 -0.39 -2.28
C VAL A 31 -6.86 0.24 -1.64
N GLN A 32 -7.50 -0.45 -0.71
CA GLN A 32 -8.65 0.06 0.05
C GLN A 32 -8.30 0.24 1.51
N ILE A 33 -8.86 1.29 2.10
CA ILE A 33 -8.85 1.54 3.54
C ILE A 33 -10.28 1.80 4.02
N VAL A 34 -10.69 1.13 5.09
CA VAL A 34 -12.01 1.26 5.71
C VAL A 34 -11.89 1.23 7.22
N PHE A 35 -12.46 2.20 7.94
CA PHE A 35 -12.42 2.21 9.41
C PHE A 35 -13.51 3.11 10.02
N GLU A 36 -13.80 2.91 11.30
CA GLU A 36 -14.65 3.80 12.09
C GLU A 36 -13.80 5.00 12.59
N PRO A 37 -14.04 6.25 12.10
CA PRO A 37 -13.27 7.39 12.57
C PRO A 37 -13.67 7.80 13.99
N LYS A 38 -12.89 8.70 14.61
CA LYS A 38 -13.25 9.30 15.90
C LYS A 38 -14.58 10.04 15.80
N SER A 39 -15.33 10.06 16.92
CA SER A 39 -16.57 10.84 17.01
C SER A 39 -16.33 12.30 16.63
N GLY A 40 -17.23 12.88 15.83
CA GLY A 40 -17.11 14.25 15.33
C GLY A 40 -16.33 14.41 14.01
N ALA A 41 -15.72 13.35 13.48
CA ALA A 41 -15.09 13.40 12.16
C ALA A 41 -16.13 13.67 11.06
N SER A 42 -15.83 14.61 10.16
CA SER A 42 -16.64 14.88 8.98
C SER A 42 -16.48 13.73 7.98
N LEU A 43 -17.57 13.15 7.51
CA LEU A 43 -17.55 12.13 6.45
C LEU A 43 -18.46 12.57 5.31
N PRO A 44 -18.02 13.54 4.47
CA PRO A 44 -18.80 13.92 3.31
C PRO A 44 -18.84 12.77 2.30
N ALA A 45 -19.84 12.77 1.43
CA ALA A 45 -19.80 11.91 0.26
C ALA A 45 -18.53 12.23 -0.58
N PRO A 46 -17.83 11.24 -1.15
CA PRO A 46 -18.17 9.80 -1.20
C PRO A 46 -17.49 8.94 -0.12
N TYR A 47 -17.00 9.54 0.98
CA TYR A 47 -16.16 8.84 1.97
C TYR A 47 -16.94 8.10 3.06
N LEU A 48 -18.26 8.28 3.13
CA LEU A 48 -19.13 7.66 4.14
C LEU A 48 -19.78 6.38 3.60
N ALA A 49 -19.70 5.30 4.39
CA ALA A 49 -20.66 4.20 4.31
C ALA A 49 -21.32 3.98 5.68
N THR A 50 -22.60 3.62 5.66
CA THR A 50 -23.38 3.27 6.85
C THR A 50 -23.68 1.77 6.81
N VAL A 51 -23.34 1.06 7.88
CA VAL A 51 -23.57 -0.38 8.02
C VAL A 51 -24.56 -0.62 9.17
N PRO A 52 -25.75 -1.19 8.91
CA PRO A 52 -26.71 -1.51 9.96
C PRO A 52 -26.18 -2.69 10.80
N LEU A 53 -26.30 -2.58 12.12
CA LEU A 53 -25.90 -3.60 13.11
C LEU A 53 -26.99 -3.77 14.17
N PRO A 54 -26.97 -4.84 14.98
CA PRO A 54 -27.88 -4.93 16.10
C PRO A 54 -27.75 -3.72 17.05
N GLY A 55 -28.87 -3.08 17.35
CA GLY A 55 -28.92 -1.91 18.24
C GLY A 55 -28.45 -0.59 17.63
N GLY A 56 -28.27 -0.48 16.30
CA GLY A 56 -28.00 0.80 15.63
C GLY A 56 -27.32 0.67 14.27
N GLU A 57 -26.47 1.64 13.95
CA GLU A 57 -25.66 1.64 12.74
C GLU A 57 -24.22 2.05 13.05
N LYS A 58 -23.30 1.62 12.19
CA LYS A 58 -21.91 2.09 12.19
C LYS A 58 -21.68 2.96 10.97
N ARG A 59 -21.09 4.13 11.20
CA ARG A 59 -20.61 5.03 10.16
C ARG A 59 -19.12 4.78 9.98
N VAL A 60 -18.72 4.38 8.78
CA VAL A 60 -17.32 4.06 8.47
C VAL A 60 -16.82 4.95 7.35
N TYR A 61 -15.57 5.37 7.46
CA TYR A 61 -14.81 5.93 6.36
C TYR A 61 -14.49 4.83 5.37
N VAL A 62 -14.68 5.07 4.07
CA VAL A 62 -14.32 4.14 2.99
C VAL A 62 -13.57 4.89 1.91
N ARG A 63 -12.43 4.34 1.48
CA ARG A 63 -11.74 4.80 0.28
C ARG A 63 -11.07 3.65 -0.47
N SER A 64 -11.16 3.73 -1.81
CA SER A 64 -10.39 2.91 -2.74
C SER A 64 -9.47 3.83 -3.55
N HIS A 65 -8.19 3.49 -3.62
CA HIS A 65 -7.20 4.19 -4.42
C HIS A 65 -6.85 3.32 -5.63
N LEU A 66 -7.58 3.53 -6.73
CA LEU A 66 -7.33 2.87 -8.00
C LEU A 66 -5.97 3.32 -8.59
N GLY A 67 -5.22 2.39 -9.17
CA GLY A 67 -3.86 2.65 -9.68
C GLY A 67 -2.77 2.57 -8.62
N TYR A 68 -3.13 2.30 -7.36
CA TYR A 68 -2.19 2.21 -6.22
C TYR A 68 -2.09 0.81 -5.62
N GLY A 69 -2.58 -0.20 -6.33
CA GLY A 69 -2.32 -1.59 -5.99
C GLY A 69 -0.86 -1.98 -6.25
N LEU A 70 -0.45 -3.15 -5.76
CA LEU A 70 0.93 -3.62 -5.84
C LEU A 70 1.45 -3.71 -7.28
N ASP A 71 0.64 -4.25 -8.19
CA ASP A 71 1.05 -4.46 -9.58
C ASP A 71 1.09 -3.14 -10.36
N GLU A 72 0.15 -2.24 -10.09
CA GLU A 72 0.16 -0.89 -10.69
C GLU A 72 1.31 -0.02 -10.18
N ALA A 73 1.64 -0.11 -8.90
CA ALA A 73 2.80 0.58 -8.35
C ALA A 73 4.09 0.09 -9.03
N ARG A 74 4.25 -1.23 -9.19
CA ARG A 74 5.39 -1.83 -9.93
C ARG A 74 5.43 -1.36 -11.39
N ARG A 75 4.30 -1.35 -12.09
CA ARG A 75 4.21 -0.83 -13.47
C ARG A 75 4.61 0.64 -13.55
N SER A 76 4.12 1.46 -12.62
CA SER A 76 4.43 2.89 -12.56
C SER A 76 5.92 3.15 -12.30
N ILE A 77 6.52 2.42 -11.35
CA ILE A 77 7.96 2.49 -11.06
C ILE A 77 8.78 2.09 -12.28
N ALA A 78 8.43 0.96 -12.92
CA ALA A 78 9.09 0.50 -14.13
C ALA A 78 9.01 1.55 -15.26
N ALA A 79 7.85 2.19 -15.45
CA ALA A 79 7.69 3.26 -16.42
C ALA A 79 8.57 4.49 -16.12
N VAL A 80 8.73 4.87 -14.85
CA VAL A 80 9.63 5.96 -14.44
C VAL A 80 11.09 5.61 -14.74
N VAL A 81 11.52 4.38 -14.40
CA VAL A 81 12.88 3.90 -14.68
C VAL A 81 13.15 3.89 -16.19
N ALA A 82 12.21 3.37 -17.00
CA ALA A 82 12.36 3.32 -18.44
C ALA A 82 12.47 4.72 -19.07
N LYS A 83 11.67 5.69 -18.60
CA LYS A 83 11.73 7.09 -19.05
C LYS A 83 13.03 7.79 -18.68
N SER A 84 13.69 7.38 -17.59
CA SER A 84 14.98 7.98 -17.16
C SER A 84 16.14 7.63 -18.10
N GLY A 85 15.98 6.65 -18.99
CA GLY A 85 17.04 6.13 -19.86
C GLY A 85 18.14 5.35 -19.14
N LYS A 86 18.11 5.29 -17.79
CA LYS A 86 19.20 4.72 -17.01
C LYS A 86 19.17 3.20 -16.89
N MET A 87 18.11 2.51 -17.31
CA MET A 87 17.95 1.04 -17.28
C MET A 87 18.32 0.34 -15.96
N VAL A 88 18.61 1.09 -14.89
CA VAL A 88 19.01 0.61 -13.56
C VAL A 88 17.83 0.80 -12.62
N HIS A 89 17.38 -0.30 -12.03
CA HIS A 89 16.22 -0.34 -11.15
C HIS A 89 16.67 -0.51 -9.69
N PRO A 90 16.57 0.52 -8.85
CA PRO A 90 17.13 0.46 -7.49
C PRO A 90 16.40 -0.51 -6.56
N CYS A 91 15.10 -0.73 -6.76
CA CYS A 91 14.33 -1.70 -5.98
C CYS A 91 14.53 -3.17 -6.37
N LEU A 92 15.17 -3.47 -7.50
CA LEU A 92 15.45 -4.85 -7.90
C LEU A 92 16.80 -5.28 -7.29
N PRO A 93 16.96 -6.56 -6.91
CA PRO A 93 18.21 -7.07 -6.35
C PRO A 93 19.41 -6.80 -7.25
N SER A 94 20.60 -6.62 -6.67
CA SER A 94 21.80 -6.31 -7.43
C SER A 94 22.12 -7.42 -8.44
N GLY A 95 22.38 -7.09 -9.70
CA GLY A 95 22.67 -8.08 -10.73
C GLY A 95 21.47 -8.90 -11.22
N TYR A 96 20.28 -8.71 -10.63
CA TYR A 96 19.05 -9.26 -11.18
C TYR A 96 18.71 -8.56 -12.49
N ILE A 97 18.45 -9.36 -13.53
CA ILE A 97 17.93 -8.87 -14.80
C ILE A 97 16.41 -9.01 -14.75
N GLY A 98 15.74 -7.86 -14.66
CA GLY A 98 14.30 -7.75 -14.59
C GLY A 98 13.59 -7.97 -15.93
N PRO A 99 12.26 -8.06 -15.93
CA PRO A 99 11.47 -8.26 -17.13
C PRO A 99 11.67 -7.09 -18.10
N VAL A 100 11.65 -7.42 -19.40
CA VAL A 100 11.73 -6.43 -20.48
C VAL A 100 10.42 -5.65 -20.53
N VAL A 101 10.51 -4.32 -20.39
CA VAL A 101 9.36 -3.42 -20.43
C VAL A 101 9.30 -2.72 -21.78
N THR A 102 8.19 -2.91 -22.50
CA THR A 102 7.96 -2.23 -23.77
C THR A 102 7.46 -0.81 -23.52
N THR A 103 8.22 0.17 -24.01
CA THR A 103 7.82 1.57 -24.05
C THR A 103 7.51 1.99 -25.50
N GLY A 104 6.93 3.17 -25.69
CA GLY A 104 6.72 3.75 -27.02
C GLY A 104 8.02 3.95 -27.84
N GLY A 105 9.20 3.81 -27.21
CA GLY A 105 10.51 3.87 -27.85
C GLY A 105 11.24 2.51 -27.96
N GLY A 106 10.59 1.39 -27.62
CA GLY A 106 11.18 0.05 -27.69
C GLY A 106 11.19 -0.71 -26.37
N ALA A 107 11.76 -1.92 -26.42
CA ALA A 107 11.83 -2.87 -25.31
C ALA A 107 13.08 -2.61 -24.45
N VAL A 108 12.91 -2.39 -23.14
CA VAL A 108 14.00 -2.03 -22.22
C VAL A 108 14.18 -3.12 -21.16
N GLU A 109 15.40 -3.64 -21.04
CA GLU A 109 15.80 -4.58 -19.99
C GLU A 109 16.29 -3.81 -18.75
N MET A 110 15.73 -4.11 -17.57
CA MET A 110 16.07 -3.41 -16.33
C MET A 110 17.08 -4.21 -15.50
N LYS A 111 18.18 -3.59 -15.10
CA LYS A 111 19.20 -4.20 -14.23
C LYS A 111 19.04 -3.70 -12.80
N GLY A 112 18.90 -4.62 -11.86
CA GLY A 112 18.77 -4.27 -10.45
C GLY A 112 20.09 -3.81 -9.83
N SER A 113 20.02 -2.82 -8.94
CA SER A 113 21.18 -2.35 -8.17
C SER A 113 21.06 -2.57 -6.66
N GLY A 114 19.88 -2.95 -6.16
CA GLY A 114 19.66 -3.21 -4.73
C GLY A 114 19.85 -1.99 -3.81
N ASN A 115 19.71 -0.77 -4.33
CA ASN A 115 19.89 0.46 -3.54
C ASN A 115 18.58 0.85 -2.84
N TYR A 116 18.49 0.56 -1.53
CA TYR A 116 17.30 0.83 -0.73
C TYR A 116 16.91 2.32 -0.70
N ALA A 117 17.86 3.23 -0.43
CA ALA A 117 17.57 4.66 -0.35
C ALA A 117 17.04 5.22 -1.67
N ALA A 118 17.68 4.87 -2.79
CA ALA A 118 17.22 5.25 -4.12
C ALA A 118 15.88 4.58 -4.48
N CYS A 119 15.61 3.37 -4.00
CA CYS A 119 14.33 2.69 -4.18
C CYS A 119 13.20 3.45 -3.46
N VAL A 120 13.41 3.87 -2.21
CA VAL A 120 12.43 4.65 -1.45
C VAL A 120 12.11 5.96 -2.18
N GLN A 121 13.13 6.70 -2.61
CA GLN A 121 12.94 7.94 -3.39
C GLN A 121 12.16 7.71 -4.70
N LEU A 122 12.47 6.62 -5.40
CA LEU A 122 11.77 6.24 -6.63
C LEU A 122 10.30 5.87 -6.35
N ILE A 123 10.01 5.15 -5.26
CA ILE A 123 8.64 4.85 -4.83
C ILE A 123 7.90 6.16 -4.46
N GLU A 124 8.51 7.05 -3.70
CA GLU A 124 7.90 8.34 -3.34
C GLU A 124 7.53 9.16 -4.59
N SER A 125 8.30 9.07 -5.67
CA SER A 125 8.02 9.79 -6.92
C SER A 125 6.70 9.41 -7.59
N ILE A 126 6.17 8.19 -7.34
CA ILE A 126 4.87 7.75 -7.88
C ILE A 126 3.69 8.20 -7.01
N PHE A 127 3.96 8.88 -5.88
CA PHE A 127 2.96 9.53 -5.02
C PHE A 127 3.14 11.05 -5.07
N PRO A 128 2.79 11.70 -6.20
CA PRO A 128 2.99 13.13 -6.33
C PRO A 128 2.17 13.89 -5.28
N LYS A 129 2.73 15.02 -4.81
CA LYS A 129 1.97 15.97 -4.00
C LYS A 129 0.73 16.38 -4.79
N ALA A 130 -0.43 16.25 -4.17
CA ALA A 130 -1.71 16.68 -4.71
C ALA A 130 -2.28 17.79 -3.83
N GLU A 131 -3.13 18.63 -4.42
CA GLU A 131 -3.93 19.57 -3.65
C GLU A 131 -4.79 18.83 -2.62
N CYS A 132 -5.01 19.43 -1.46
CA CYS A 132 -5.81 18.86 -0.39
C CYS A 132 -6.96 19.80 -0.05
N PRO A 133 -8.08 19.73 -0.81
CA PRO A 133 -9.21 20.66 -0.62
C PRO A 133 -9.91 20.48 0.73
N LEU A 134 -9.83 19.27 1.30
CA LEU A 134 -10.38 18.94 2.60
C LEU A 134 -9.32 18.16 3.39
N ALA A 135 -8.71 18.81 4.37
CA ALA A 135 -7.70 18.20 5.22
C ALA A 135 -8.31 17.38 6.37
N PRO A 136 -7.64 16.30 6.85
CA PRO A 136 -6.39 15.75 6.31
C PRO A 136 -6.60 14.96 5.01
N CYS A 137 -5.54 14.79 4.21
CA CYS A 137 -5.58 13.99 2.98
C CYS A 137 -4.60 12.82 3.00
N SER A 138 -4.94 11.78 2.26
CA SER A 138 -4.09 10.64 1.93
C SER A 138 -3.63 10.71 0.47
N ILE A 139 -3.67 9.59 -0.25
CA ILE A 139 -3.15 9.48 -1.61
C ILE A 139 -3.97 10.36 -2.57
N GLN A 140 -3.26 11.10 -3.42
CA GLN A 140 -3.83 12.01 -4.43
C GLN A 140 -4.82 13.04 -3.86
N GLY A 141 -4.57 13.58 -2.66
CA GLY A 141 -5.43 14.64 -2.11
C GLY A 141 -6.81 14.14 -1.69
N SER A 142 -7.00 12.82 -1.59
CA SER A 142 -8.24 12.23 -1.11
C SER A 142 -8.38 12.55 0.38
N TYR A 143 -9.51 13.10 0.80
CA TYR A 143 -9.78 13.32 2.21
C TYR A 143 -9.68 12.01 2.99
N GLN A 144 -9.01 12.05 4.15
CA GLN A 144 -8.93 10.94 5.09
C GLN A 144 -8.89 11.50 6.52
N PRO A 145 -9.85 11.13 7.39
CA PRO A 145 -9.78 11.51 8.80
C PRO A 145 -8.58 10.85 9.48
N GLU A 146 -8.21 11.34 10.67
CA GLU A 146 -7.19 10.69 11.48
C GLU A 146 -7.51 9.21 11.68
N LEU A 147 -6.48 8.36 11.56
CA LEU A 147 -6.61 6.93 11.81
C LEU A 147 -7.09 6.69 13.24
N ASN A 148 -7.97 5.70 13.41
CA ASN A 148 -8.57 5.37 14.68
C ASN A 148 -8.79 3.86 14.78
N GLY A 149 -8.41 3.29 15.92
CA GLY A 149 -8.56 1.85 16.20
C GLY A 149 -7.42 0.98 15.67
N GLU A 150 -7.64 -0.33 15.74
CA GLU A 150 -6.72 -1.36 15.26
C GLU A 150 -7.05 -1.73 13.82
N PHE A 151 -6.04 -2.04 13.01
CA PHE A 151 -6.22 -2.34 11.59
C PHE A 151 -5.77 -3.76 11.25
N ILE A 152 -6.53 -4.42 10.38
CA ILE A 152 -6.16 -5.71 9.80
C ILE A 152 -5.84 -5.51 8.32
N GLY A 153 -4.58 -5.76 7.96
CA GLY A 153 -4.10 -5.80 6.58
C GLY A 153 -4.24 -7.20 5.99
N PHE A 154 -4.80 -7.33 4.79
CA PHE A 154 -4.92 -8.62 4.09
C PHE A 154 -4.60 -8.51 2.60
N SER A 155 -4.77 -9.60 1.86
CA SER A 155 -4.32 -9.74 0.46
C SER A 155 -2.79 -9.56 0.36
N TYR A 156 -2.28 -8.78 -0.60
CA TYR A 156 -0.83 -8.60 -0.72
C TYR A 156 -0.19 -7.92 0.49
N MET A 157 -0.95 -7.23 1.35
CA MET A 157 -0.42 -6.71 2.60
C MET A 157 0.04 -7.87 3.50
N TYR A 158 -0.78 -8.92 3.64
CA TYR A 158 -0.40 -10.13 4.36
C TYR A 158 0.75 -10.85 3.67
N ASP A 159 0.68 -11.07 2.36
CA ASP A 159 1.72 -11.82 1.64
C ASP A 159 3.09 -11.16 1.75
N ARG A 160 3.16 -9.83 1.60
CA ARG A 160 4.44 -9.11 1.63
C ARG A 160 5.01 -8.99 3.04
N THR A 161 4.16 -8.76 4.04
CA THR A 161 4.60 -8.68 5.45
C THR A 161 5.06 -10.04 5.97
N LYS A 162 4.36 -11.13 5.62
CA LYS A 162 4.82 -12.49 5.90
C LYS A 162 6.14 -12.81 5.22
N GLN A 163 6.28 -12.47 3.93
CA GLN A 163 7.50 -12.79 3.19
C GLN A 163 8.77 -12.20 3.82
N ILE A 164 8.67 -11.01 4.45
CA ILE A 164 9.81 -10.36 5.11
C ILE A 164 9.96 -10.73 6.59
N GLY A 165 9.20 -11.71 7.09
CA GLY A 165 9.24 -12.16 8.48
C GLY A 165 8.62 -11.17 9.47
N LEU A 166 7.81 -10.20 9.01
CA LEU A 166 7.22 -9.21 9.94
C LEU A 166 6.14 -9.81 10.85
N LEU A 167 5.55 -10.95 10.46
CA LEU A 167 4.45 -11.58 11.19
C LEU A 167 4.91 -12.73 12.10
N ASP A 168 6.04 -13.34 11.79
CA ASP A 168 6.51 -14.60 12.38
C ASP A 168 8.03 -14.66 12.61
N ASP A 169 8.76 -13.56 12.38
CA ASP A 169 10.23 -13.47 12.43
C ASP A 169 10.96 -14.48 11.51
N ASP A 170 10.27 -15.02 10.50
CA ASP A 170 10.78 -16.03 9.56
C ASP A 170 10.74 -15.53 8.10
N PRO A 171 11.74 -14.73 7.67
CA PRO A 171 11.76 -14.18 6.32
C PRO A 171 12.00 -15.26 5.27
N GLN A 172 11.21 -15.23 4.20
CA GLN A 172 11.43 -16.10 3.04
C GLN A 172 12.69 -15.67 2.28
N VAL A 173 13.71 -16.53 2.29
CA VAL A 173 14.98 -16.28 1.60
C VAL A 173 14.93 -16.83 0.18
N TYR A 174 15.12 -15.95 -0.82
CA TYR A 174 15.19 -16.33 -2.23
C TYR A 174 16.63 -16.11 -2.76
N GLY A 175 17.51 -17.06 -2.45
CA GLY A 175 18.93 -16.99 -2.82
C GLY A 175 19.70 -15.95 -1.98
N GLU A 176 20.84 -16.35 -1.44
CA GLU A 176 21.70 -15.42 -0.70
C GLU A 176 22.54 -14.59 -1.68
N GLN A 177 22.36 -13.28 -1.68
CA GLN A 177 23.34 -12.36 -2.24
C GLN A 177 24.15 -11.78 -1.08
N LYS A 178 25.42 -12.19 -0.96
CA LYS A 178 26.33 -11.65 0.04
C LYS A 178 26.52 -10.15 -0.22
N MET A 179 25.92 -9.30 0.61
CA MET A 179 26.26 -7.88 0.68
C MET A 179 27.49 -7.72 1.57
N ASP A 180 28.52 -7.05 1.05
CA ASP A 180 29.69 -6.71 1.85
C ASP A 180 29.45 -5.40 2.64
N ILE A 181 30.20 -5.23 3.73
CA ILE A 181 30.11 -4.03 4.59
C ILE A 181 30.52 -2.75 3.84
N ALA A 182 31.25 -2.85 2.72
CA ALA A 182 31.68 -1.70 1.94
C ALA A 182 30.51 -1.04 1.20
N GLN A 183 29.51 -1.82 0.78
CA GLN A 183 28.28 -1.32 0.15
C GLN A 183 27.38 -0.50 1.08
N ILE A 184 27.54 -0.63 2.40
CA ILE A 184 26.75 0.09 3.42
C ILE A 184 27.34 1.48 3.72
N LYS A 185 28.66 1.66 3.53
CA LYS A 185 29.37 2.88 3.97
C LYS A 185 29.49 3.99 2.90
N GLN A 186 28.89 3.82 1.74
CA GLN A 186 28.91 4.81 0.65
C GLN A 186 27.56 5.50 0.40
N GLY A 187 26.62 5.39 1.34
CA GLY A 187 25.33 6.10 1.33
C GLY A 187 25.37 7.37 2.16
#